data_AF-T0MN56-F1
#
_entry.id   AF-T0MN56-F1
#
_cell.length_a   1.000
_cell.length_b   1.000
_cell.length_c   1.000
_cell.angle_alpha   90.00
_cell.angle_beta   90.00
_cell.angle_gamma   90.00
#
_symmetry.space_group_name_H-M   'P 1'
#
loop_
_entity.id
_entity.type
_entity.pdbx_description
1 polymer ?
#
loop_
_entity_poly.entity_id
_entity_poly.type
_entity_poly.pdbx_seq_one_letter_code
_entity_poly.pdbx_strand_id
1 'polypeptide(L)' 'MHLGVQELLLIFLTILLLFGAKKIPDIAKGLGQAFKEFKKAKQDVNETLSKTL' A
#
# COMPACT_ATOMS: atom_id res chain seq x y z
N MET A 1 -6.05 21.92 18.82
CA MET A 1 -6.80 20.65 18.80
C MET A 1 -5.86 19.63 18.17
N HIS A 2 -5.36 18.71 18.98
CA HIS A 2 -4.48 17.65 18.45
C HIS A 2 -5.38 16.64 17.77
N LEU A 3 -5.05 16.23 16.54
CA LEU A 3 -5.64 15.07 15.91
C LEU A 3 -5.29 13.86 16.77
N GLY A 4 -6.14 13.58 17.75
CA GLY A 4 -5.97 12.47 18.66
C GLY A 4 -6.27 11.17 17.93
N VAL A 5 -5.85 10.06 18.55
CA VAL A 5 -6.21 8.71 18.10
C VAL A 5 -7.73 8.58 17.90
N GLN A 6 -8.53 9.29 18.70
CA GLN A 6 -9.98 9.29 18.64
C GLN A 6 -10.56 9.93 17.37
N GLU A 7 -10.03 11.09 16.93
CA GLU A 7 -10.45 11.72 15.67
C GLU A 7 -10.04 10.88 14.46
N LEU A 8 -8.83 10.30 14.48
CA LEU A 8 -8.37 9.41 13.42
C LEU A 8 -9.26 8.16 13.31
N LEU A 9 -9.69 7.59 14.44
CA LEU A 9 -10.63 6.45 14.48
C LEU A 9 -12.00 6.81 13.88
N LEU A 10 -12.52 8.00 14.18
CA LEU A 10 -13.79 8.50 13.62
C LEU A 10 -13.71 8.68 12.09
N ILE A 11 -12.61 9.26 11.61
CA ILE A 11 -12.37 9.44 10.16
C ILE A 11 -12.25 8.06 9.49
N PHE A 12 -11.47 7.16 10.09
CA PHE A 12 -11.30 5.80 9.57
C PHE A 12 -12.62 5.04 9.51
N LEU A 13 -13.45 5.14 10.57
CA LEU A 13 -14.78 4.54 10.63
C LEU A 13 -15.70 5.10 9.54
N THR A 14 -15.65 6.42 9.28
CA THR A 14 -16.44 7.06 8.22
C THR A 14 -16.05 6.53 6.84
N ILE A 15 -14.74 6.44 6.55
CA ILE A 15 -14.23 5.84 5.30
C ILE A 15 -14.67 4.38 5.18
N LEU A 16 -14.60 3.62 6.28
CA LEU A 16 -15.05 2.25 6.37
C LEU A 16 -16.54 2.06 6.09
N LEU A 17 -17.40 3.00 6.49
CA LEU A 17 -18.83 2.94 6.18
C LEU A 17 -19.10 3.27 4.71
N LEU A 18 -18.38 4.24 4.13
CA LEU A 18 -18.56 4.63 2.73
C LEU A 18 -18.05 3.57 1.75
N PHE A 19 -16.86 3.03 2.00
CA PHE A 19 -16.21 2.07 1.10
C PHE A 19 -16.44 0.61 1.52
N GLY A 20 -16.81 0.36 2.77
CA GLY A 20 -16.93 -0.98 3.34
C GLY A 20 -15.59 -1.56 3.82
N ALA A 21 -15.63 -2.30 4.93
CA ALA A 21 -14.44 -2.95 5.51
C ALA A 21 -13.73 -3.94 4.57
N LYS A 22 -14.45 -4.46 3.58
CA LYS A 22 -13.91 -5.39 2.59
C LYS A 22 -13.05 -4.71 1.52
N LYS A 23 -13.24 -3.42 1.24
CA LYS A 23 -12.46 -2.71 0.20
C LYS A 23 -11.03 -2.39 0.63
N ILE A 24 -10.80 -2.14 1.92
CA ILE A 24 -9.47 -1.88 2.49
C ILE A 24 -8.48 -3.04 2.18
N PRO A 25 -8.79 -4.32 2.52
CA PRO A 25 -7.89 -5.43 2.23
C PRO A 25 -7.76 -5.75 0.74
N ASP A 26 -8.80 -5.52 -0.08
CA ASP A 26 -8.70 -5.70 -1.53
C ASP A 26 -7.70 -4.70 -2.15
N ILE A 27 -7.77 -3.43 -1.75
CA ILE A 27 -6.82 -2.39 -2.19
C ILE A 27 -5.41 -2.70 -1.68
N ALA A 28 -5.28 -3.10 -0.40
CA ALA A 28 -3.99 -3.46 0.18
C ALA A 28 -3.35 -4.67 -0.53
N LYS A 29 -4.13 -5.68 -0.91
CA LYS A 29 -3.65 -6.82 -1.71
C LYS A 29 -3.18 -6.38 -3.09
N GLY A 30 -3.97 -5.56 -3.79
CA GLY A 30 -3.59 -5.05 -5.12
C GLY A 30 -2.33 -4.20 -5.09
N LEU A 31 -2.24 -3.27 -4.14
CA LEU A 31 -1.05 -2.44 -3.91
C LEU A 31 0.16 -3.29 -3.50
N GLY A 32 -0.02 -4.27 -2.62
CA GLY A 32 1.05 -5.17 -2.17
C GLY A 32 1.62 -6.01 -3.32
N GLN A 33 0.76 -6.52 -4.19
CA GLN A 33 1.18 -7.22 -5.41
C GLN A 33 1.95 -6.27 -6.35
N ALA A 34 1.43 -5.07 -6.60
CA ALA A 34 2.10 -4.08 -7.43
C ALA A 34 3.48 -3.68 -6.87
N PHE A 35 3.59 -3.45 -5.57
CA PHE A 35 4.87 -3.16 -4.89
C PHE A 35 5.86 -4.33 -4.99
N LYS A 36 5.37 -5.57 -4.87
CA LYS A 36 6.20 -6.76 -4.99
C LYS A 36 6.80 -6.89 -6.40
N GLU A 37 5.98 -6.76 -7.43
CA GLU A 37 6.44 -6.80 -8.82
C GLU A 37 7.38 -5.63 -9.14
N PHE A 38 7.08 -4.43 -8.62
CA PHE A 38 7.95 -3.26 -8.78
C PHE A 38 9.33 -3.47 -8.13
N LYS A 39 9.37 -4.06 -6.93
CA LYS A 39 10.65 -4.39 -6.26
C LYS A 39 11.44 -5.42 -7.04
N LYS A 40 10.77 -6.45 -7.58
CA LYS A 40 11.41 -7.49 -8.40
C LYS A 40 12.00 -6.91 -9.68
N ALA A 41 11.23 -6.11 -10.43
CA ALA A 41 11.72 -5.44 -11.63
C ALA A 41 12.94 -4.54 -11.34
N LYS A 42 12.93 -3.79 -10.23
CA LYS A 42 14.09 -2.99 -9.80
C LYS A 42 15.32 -3.85 -9.51
N GLN A 43 15.14 -5.00 -8.88
CA GLN A 43 16.23 -5.93 -8.59
C GLN A 43 16.81 -6.54 -9.87
N ASP A 44 15.95 -6.99 -10.79
CA ASP A 44 16.34 -7.57 -12.07
C ASP A 44 17.13 -6.55 -12.92
N VAL A 45 16.70 -5.28 -12.94
CA VAL A 45 17.41 -4.19 -13.61
C VAL A 45 18.80 -3.97 -13.00
N ASN A 46 18.92 -3.95 -11.68
CA ASN A 46 20.20 -3.75 -11.00
C ASN A 46 21.16 -4.93 -11.27
N GLU A 47 20.66 -6.17 -11.18
CA GLU A 47 21.45 -7.36 -11.48
C GLU A 47 21.93 -7.39 -12.94
N THR A 48 21.09 -6.97 -13.88
CA THR A 48 21.45 -6.87 -15.31
C THR A 48 22.52 -5.81 -15.54
N LEU A 49 22.42 -4.66 -14.87
CA LEU A 49 23.44 -3.60 -14.93
C LEU A 49 24.78 -4.08 -14.39
N SER A 50 24.82 -4.74 -13.23
CA SER A 50 26.06 -5.25 -12.62
C SER A 50 26.69 -6.42 -13.36
N LYS A 51 25.93 -7.16 -14.18
CA LYS A 51 26.46 -8.26 -15.01
C LYS A 51 26.94 -7.81 -16.38
N THR A 52 26.53 -6.62 -16.83
CA THR A 52 26.85 -6.10 -18.17
C THR A 52 28.01 -5.09 -18.15
N LEU A 53 28.28 -4.48 -16.99
CA LEU A 53 29.45 -3.63 -16.72
C LEU A 53 30.58 -4.45 -16.10
#